data_AF-A0AAI8IGB4-F1
#
_entry.id   AF-A0AAI8IGB4-F1
#
_cell.length_a   1.000
_cell.length_b   1.000
_cell.length_c   1.000
_cell.angle_alpha   90.00
_cell.angle_beta   90.00
_cell.angle_gamma   90.00
#
_symmetry.space_group_name_H-M   'P 1'
#
loop_
_entity.id
_entity.type
_entity.pdbx_description
1 polymer ?
#
loop_
_entity_poly.entity_id
_entity_poly.type
_entity_poly.pdbx_seq_one_letter_code
_entity_poly.pdbx_strand_id
1 'polypeptide(L)'
;MTVRRSALALTALTALTAASAAFAPAAVAEDSPAPSGKLPSGLYGDSDPTYDGVYRQSLALLAQHTAGVEPAAKAVDWLTGQQCADGSFAPFRADPSADCDAKTPVDTNQTATAVQALAALGGHDEVVGKAVDWLKSAQNDDGGWGYVPGGDTDTNSTSLVIGALAATGTKADAVASKKDKTPGDALLGLSLKCADGGAFAFQPEKNGDLTANEDATAAGVLGGLGSSLVVTKGDSAERTACEKPADARAAAANGAAHLAGVLEKDGHLTSAMPGAEDQPDTGNTADAVTALYAAGLTDAAKKPLAWLEKNGPAWAKQSGPSAWAQLVLTAHATGTDPRAFGGTDLVAGLNATGPAPKSTEQTPSAQDSAEQAADEDGPQISVWWIVGVGLLVGAGVGLMISLRNKSGRK
;
A
#
# COMPACT_ATOMS: atom_id res chain seq x y z
N MET A 1 -63.72 23.96 -26.99
CA MET A 1 -63.81 23.79 -25.52
C MET A 1 -62.39 23.62 -24.99
N THR A 2 -61.63 24.70 -24.78
CA THR A 2 -61.43 25.42 -23.49
C THR A 2 -60.99 24.54 -22.31
N VAL A 3 -59.67 24.55 -22.08
CA VAL A 3 -58.93 24.68 -20.79
C VAL A 3 -59.69 24.44 -19.48
N ARG A 4 -59.13 23.58 -18.60
CA ARG A 4 -58.94 23.92 -17.18
C ARG A 4 -57.79 23.11 -16.54
N ARG A 5 -56.83 23.88 -16.00
CA ARG A 5 -55.76 23.48 -15.09
C ARG A 5 -56.32 23.10 -13.72
N SER A 6 -55.66 22.21 -12.99
CA SER A 6 -55.41 22.34 -11.54
C SER A 6 -54.29 21.39 -11.12
N ALA A 7 -53.25 21.98 -10.53
CA ALA A 7 -52.12 21.31 -9.88
C ALA A 7 -52.51 20.91 -8.45
N LEU A 8 -51.98 19.79 -7.96
CA LEU A 8 -51.78 19.54 -6.53
C LEU A 8 -50.43 18.81 -6.33
N ALA A 9 -49.79 19.18 -5.23
CA ALA A 9 -48.37 19.05 -4.93
C ALA A 9 -48.00 17.76 -4.19
N LEU A 10 -46.70 17.43 -4.28
CA LEU A 10 -45.83 16.63 -3.40
C LEU A 10 -46.44 15.49 -2.55
N THR A 11 -45.90 14.29 -2.76
CA THR A 11 -45.12 13.59 -1.72
C THR A 11 -44.06 12.74 -2.41
N ALA A 12 -42.79 13.07 -2.18
CA ALA A 12 -41.65 12.26 -2.57
C ALA A 12 -41.54 11.06 -1.60
N LEU A 13 -41.70 9.86 -2.15
CA LEU A 13 -41.25 8.60 -1.57
C LEU A 13 -40.63 7.80 -2.71
N THR A 14 -39.36 8.07 -3.00
CA THR A 14 -38.52 7.08 -3.69
C THR A 14 -37.88 6.23 -2.61
N ALA A 15 -38.54 5.10 -2.37
CA ALA A 15 -38.03 4.01 -1.56
C ALA A 15 -36.75 3.45 -2.18
N LEU A 16 -35.79 3.14 -1.30
CA LEU A 16 -34.60 2.37 -1.60
C LEU A 16 -34.97 1.10 -2.36
N THR A 17 -34.53 1.00 -3.61
CA THR A 17 -34.42 -0.28 -4.31
C THR A 17 -32.94 -0.59 -4.48
N ALA A 18 -32.51 -1.61 -3.74
CA ALA A 18 -31.40 -2.51 -3.99
C ALA A 18 -30.45 -2.13 -5.14
N ALA A 19 -29.30 -1.55 -4.79
CA ALA A 19 -28.10 -1.68 -5.59
C ALA A 19 -27.29 -2.84 -5.01
N SER A 20 -27.55 -4.04 -5.52
CA SER A 20 -26.53 -5.10 -5.55
C SER A 20 -25.50 -4.69 -6.60
N ALA A 21 -24.62 -3.76 -6.24
CA ALA A 21 -23.40 -3.49 -6.97
C ALA A 21 -22.31 -4.33 -6.31
N ALA A 22 -21.91 -5.39 -7.00
CA ALA A 22 -20.62 -6.02 -6.73
C ALA A 22 -19.56 -4.95 -7.04
N PHE A 23 -19.08 -4.26 -6.00
CA PHE A 23 -17.90 -3.42 -6.13
C PHE A 23 -16.70 -4.36 -6.14
N ALA A 24 -16.29 -4.74 -7.35
CA ALA A 24 -14.96 -5.27 -7.61
C ALA A 24 -13.93 -4.20 -7.18
N PRO A 25 -12.81 -4.57 -6.55
CA PRO A 25 -11.72 -3.64 -6.38
C PRO A 25 -11.09 -3.35 -7.76
N ALA A 26 -11.05 -2.06 -8.10
CA ALA A 26 -10.21 -1.45 -9.12
C ALA A 26 -10.19 -2.07 -10.54
N ALA A 27 -11.17 -1.72 -11.39
CA ALA A 27 -10.97 -1.74 -12.84
C ALA A 27 -11.93 -0.78 -13.58
N VAL A 28 -11.65 0.52 -13.53
CA VAL A 28 -11.74 1.44 -14.67
C VAL A 28 -11.07 2.76 -14.32
N ALA A 29 -10.02 3.09 -15.07
CA ALA A 29 -9.69 4.49 -15.35
C ALA A 29 -10.70 5.03 -16.37
N GLU A 30 -11.97 5.13 -15.97
CA GLU A 30 -12.79 6.26 -16.43
C GLU A 30 -12.34 7.46 -15.60
N ASP A 31 -12.28 8.66 -16.21
CA ASP A 31 -11.89 9.89 -15.54
C ASP A 31 -12.55 9.96 -14.14
N SER A 32 -11.78 9.62 -13.11
CA SER A 32 -12.29 9.65 -11.74
C SER A 32 -12.74 11.08 -11.50
N PRO A 33 -13.98 11.30 -11.02
CA PRO A 33 -14.53 12.63 -10.94
C PRO A 33 -13.56 13.54 -10.18
N ALA A 34 -13.29 14.71 -10.75
CA ALA A 34 -12.44 15.70 -10.11
C ALA A 34 -13.03 16.03 -8.73
N PRO A 35 -12.18 16.22 -7.71
CA PRO A 35 -12.65 16.50 -6.36
C PRO A 35 -13.48 17.78 -6.34
N SER A 36 -14.57 17.77 -5.56
CA SER A 36 -15.47 18.93 -5.42
C SER A 36 -14.88 20.12 -4.65
N GLY A 37 -13.62 20.00 -4.18
CA GLY A 37 -12.91 21.02 -3.42
C GLY A 37 -11.39 20.79 -3.36
N LYS A 38 -10.68 21.70 -2.68
CA LYS A 38 -9.23 21.59 -2.48
C LYS A 38 -8.93 20.40 -1.56
N LEU A 39 -8.13 19.45 -2.04
CA LEU A 39 -7.72 18.31 -1.25
C LEU A 39 -6.79 18.67 -0.09
N PRO A 40 -6.83 17.92 1.02
CA PRO A 40 -5.90 18.09 2.13
C PRO A 40 -4.44 17.93 1.69
N SER A 41 -3.55 18.82 2.14
CA SER A 41 -2.16 18.85 1.67
C SER A 41 -1.27 17.69 2.16
N GLY A 42 -1.80 16.80 3.00
CA GLY A 42 -1.13 15.59 3.47
C GLY A 42 -1.48 14.34 2.66
N LEU A 43 -2.46 14.43 1.77
CA LEU A 43 -3.01 13.31 1.02
C LEU A 43 -2.18 13.04 -0.24
N TYR A 44 -1.97 11.77 -0.56
CA TYR A 44 -1.42 11.33 -1.84
C TYR A 44 -2.51 11.26 -2.91
N GLY A 45 -2.19 11.72 -4.12
CA GLY A 45 -3.08 11.78 -5.28
C GLY A 45 -3.98 13.01 -5.32
N ASP A 46 -4.53 13.28 -6.52
CA ASP A 46 -5.41 14.41 -6.82
C ASP A 46 -6.86 14.01 -7.15
N SER A 47 -7.16 12.70 -7.22
CA SER A 47 -8.50 12.16 -7.37
C SER A 47 -9.34 12.30 -6.10
N ASP A 48 -10.67 12.27 -6.25
CA ASP A 48 -11.64 12.31 -5.16
C ASP A 48 -11.39 11.17 -4.13
N PRO A 49 -11.08 11.47 -2.86
CA PRO A 49 -10.77 10.47 -1.84
C PRO A 49 -11.99 9.82 -1.20
N THR A 50 -13.22 10.19 -1.59
CA THR A 50 -14.45 9.79 -0.92
C THR A 50 -14.54 8.29 -0.61
N TYR A 51 -13.95 7.44 -1.46
CA TYR A 51 -14.01 5.98 -1.32
C TYR A 51 -12.67 5.31 -1.01
N ASP A 52 -11.54 5.96 -1.25
CA ASP A 52 -10.22 5.31 -1.21
C ASP A 52 -9.17 6.05 -0.37
N GLY A 53 -9.49 7.22 0.19
CA GLY A 53 -8.52 8.13 0.82
C GLY A 53 -7.60 7.47 1.84
N VAL A 54 -8.15 6.76 2.82
CA VAL A 54 -7.37 6.02 3.83
C VAL A 54 -6.60 4.86 3.21
N TYR A 55 -7.21 4.09 2.30
CA TYR A 55 -6.54 2.98 1.62
C TYR A 55 -5.30 3.44 0.87
N ARG A 56 -5.47 4.41 -0.04
CA ARG A 56 -4.40 4.94 -0.89
C ARG A 56 -3.29 5.56 -0.07
N GLN A 57 -3.66 6.29 0.98
CA GLN A 57 -2.70 6.89 1.89
C GLN A 57 -1.89 5.81 2.61
N SER A 58 -2.56 4.79 3.15
CA SER A 58 -1.91 3.72 3.90
C SER A 58 -0.94 2.93 3.01
N LEU A 59 -1.33 2.61 1.77
CA LEU A 59 -0.43 1.98 0.81
C LEU A 59 0.77 2.86 0.47
N ALA A 60 0.56 4.17 0.23
CA ALA A 60 1.66 5.09 -0.07
C ALA A 60 2.69 5.15 1.07
N LEU A 61 2.22 5.28 2.32
CA LEU A 61 3.08 5.32 3.50
C LEU A 61 3.82 4.00 3.72
N LEU A 62 3.13 2.87 3.51
CA LEU A 62 3.72 1.54 3.64
C LEU A 62 4.79 1.30 2.57
N ALA A 63 4.53 1.68 1.32
CA ALA A 63 5.49 1.60 0.22
C ALA A 63 6.71 2.50 0.44
N GLN A 64 6.53 3.71 0.97
CA GLN A 64 7.65 4.56 1.37
C GLN A 64 8.52 3.87 2.43
N HIS A 65 7.90 3.32 3.47
CA HIS A 65 8.60 2.59 4.53
C HIS A 65 9.44 1.44 3.97
N THR A 66 8.86 0.58 3.11
CA THR A 66 9.60 -0.55 2.52
C THR A 66 10.73 -0.13 1.60
N ALA A 67 10.65 1.07 1.02
CA ALA A 67 11.69 1.68 0.20
C ALA A 67 12.75 2.48 1.01
N GLY A 68 12.64 2.51 2.34
CA GLY A 68 13.54 3.28 3.22
C GLY A 68 13.33 4.80 3.17
N VAL A 69 12.15 5.24 2.77
CA VAL A 69 11.75 6.66 2.75
C VAL A 69 10.93 6.95 4.00
N GLU A 70 11.34 7.94 4.78
CA GLU A 70 10.55 8.40 5.92
C GLU A 70 9.40 9.31 5.42
N PRO A 71 8.12 8.95 5.66
CA PRO A 71 7.01 9.75 5.18
C PRO A 71 6.96 11.17 5.76
N ALA A 72 6.28 12.06 5.04
CA ALA A 72 6.02 13.40 5.53
C ALA A 72 5.14 13.34 6.81
N ALA A 73 5.51 14.07 7.87
CA ALA A 73 4.74 14.05 9.13
C ALA A 73 3.25 14.37 8.91
N LYS A 74 2.95 15.41 8.12
CA LYS A 74 1.57 15.80 7.78
C LYS A 74 0.78 14.73 7.00
N ALA A 75 1.46 13.78 6.35
CA ALA A 75 0.82 12.65 5.67
C ALA A 75 0.39 11.57 6.68
N VAL A 76 1.23 11.32 7.69
CA VAL A 76 0.93 10.43 8.82
C VAL A 76 -0.13 11.04 9.73
N ASP A 77 -0.01 12.34 10.04
CA ASP A 77 -1.01 13.09 10.83
C ASP A 77 -2.38 13.08 10.13
N TRP A 78 -2.40 13.21 8.80
CA TRP A 78 -3.63 13.11 8.04
C TRP A 78 -4.27 11.73 8.19
N LEU A 79 -3.49 10.65 8.05
CA LEU A 79 -3.99 9.27 8.18
C LEU A 79 -4.55 9.03 9.58
N THR A 80 -3.74 9.27 10.62
CA THR A 80 -4.16 9.06 12.03
C THR A 80 -5.38 9.90 12.40
N GLY A 81 -5.51 11.11 11.85
CA GLY A 81 -6.69 11.95 12.04
C GLY A 81 -7.99 11.36 11.47
N GLN A 82 -7.92 10.46 10.49
CA GLN A 82 -9.13 9.83 9.93
C GLN A 82 -9.81 8.85 10.90
N GLN A 83 -9.10 8.36 11.93
CA GLN A 83 -9.63 7.38 12.87
C GLN A 83 -10.84 7.92 13.64
N CYS A 84 -11.88 7.11 13.74
CA CYS A 84 -13.03 7.33 14.60
C CYS A 84 -12.73 6.94 16.06
N ALA A 85 -13.53 7.44 17.01
CA ALA A 85 -13.32 7.18 18.44
C ALA A 85 -13.39 5.69 18.82
N ASP A 86 -14.11 4.87 18.05
CA ASP A 86 -14.23 3.42 18.23
C ASP A 86 -13.05 2.62 17.65
N GLY A 87 -12.10 3.29 16.98
CA GLY A 87 -10.92 2.70 16.36
C GLY A 87 -11.04 2.47 14.86
N SER A 88 -12.24 2.53 14.29
CA SER A 88 -12.46 2.35 12.86
C SER A 88 -11.88 3.49 12.02
N PHE A 89 -11.61 3.22 10.76
CA PHE A 89 -11.25 4.25 9.78
C PHE A 89 -12.35 4.39 8.74
N ALA A 90 -12.80 5.63 8.55
CA ALA A 90 -13.61 6.00 7.40
C ALA A 90 -12.73 6.13 6.15
N PRO A 91 -13.24 5.87 4.94
CA PRO A 91 -12.45 6.09 3.72
C PRO A 91 -11.94 7.52 3.58
N PHE A 92 -12.77 8.48 3.96
CA PHE A 92 -12.41 9.89 4.01
C PHE A 92 -13.36 10.69 4.91
N ARG A 93 -12.78 11.52 5.78
CA ARG A 93 -13.46 12.54 6.58
C ARG A 93 -12.89 13.90 6.21
N ALA A 94 -13.72 14.71 5.57
CA ALA A 94 -13.37 16.08 5.18
C ALA A 94 -13.10 16.99 6.39
N ASP A 95 -13.81 16.75 7.50
CA ASP A 95 -13.57 17.39 8.80
C ASP A 95 -13.31 16.32 9.87
N PRO A 96 -12.03 15.98 10.13
CA PRO A 96 -11.65 15.02 11.16
C PRO A 96 -11.95 15.47 12.60
N SER A 97 -12.32 16.75 12.82
CA SER A 97 -12.69 17.25 14.16
C SER A 97 -14.13 16.95 14.54
N ALA A 98 -14.99 16.65 13.56
CA ALA A 98 -16.36 16.22 13.80
C ALA A 98 -16.39 14.75 14.23
N ASP A 99 -17.12 14.43 15.31
CA ASP A 99 -17.26 13.05 15.78
C ASP A 99 -17.83 12.15 14.69
N CYS A 100 -17.32 10.91 14.60
CA CYS A 100 -17.96 9.89 13.80
C CYS A 100 -19.31 9.51 14.42
N ASP A 101 -20.31 9.33 13.57
CA ASP A 101 -21.66 8.93 13.93
C ASP A 101 -22.12 7.71 13.12
N ALA A 102 -23.36 7.27 13.34
CA ALA A 102 -23.94 6.12 12.64
C ALA A 102 -24.05 6.29 11.11
N LYS A 103 -23.81 7.49 10.56
CA LYS A 103 -23.82 7.76 9.12
C LYS A 103 -22.41 7.85 8.54
N THR A 104 -21.39 7.85 9.38
CA THR A 104 -20.00 7.87 8.94
C THR A 104 -19.69 6.53 8.28
N PRO A 105 -19.35 6.49 6.99
CA PRO A 105 -19.00 5.24 6.33
C PRO A 105 -17.65 4.76 6.90
N VAL A 106 -17.64 3.55 7.45
CA VAL A 106 -16.43 2.88 7.94
C VAL A 106 -16.43 1.45 7.42
N ASP A 107 -15.25 0.93 7.11
CA ASP A 107 -15.11 -0.40 6.52
C ASP A 107 -13.83 -1.10 7.00
N THR A 108 -13.81 -2.42 6.83
CA THR A 108 -12.75 -3.29 7.33
C THR A 108 -11.45 -3.11 6.55
N ASN A 109 -11.52 -2.76 5.27
CA ASN A 109 -10.36 -2.65 4.39
C ASN A 109 -9.56 -1.38 4.68
N GLN A 110 -10.22 -0.23 4.85
CA GLN A 110 -9.52 1.00 5.25
C GLN A 110 -8.83 0.81 6.59
N THR A 111 -9.55 0.22 7.54
CA THR A 111 -9.05 0.00 8.90
C THR A 111 -7.86 -0.96 8.91
N ALA A 112 -7.96 -2.09 8.19
CA ALA A 112 -6.89 -3.08 8.12
C ALA A 112 -5.64 -2.55 7.42
N THR A 113 -5.77 -1.82 6.31
CA THR A 113 -4.61 -1.25 5.62
C THR A 113 -3.96 -0.13 6.45
N ALA A 114 -4.75 0.69 7.16
CA ALA A 114 -4.23 1.69 8.09
C ALA A 114 -3.45 1.07 9.25
N VAL A 115 -3.95 -0.04 9.82
CA VAL A 115 -3.22 -0.82 10.84
C VAL A 115 -1.85 -1.25 10.31
N GLN A 116 -1.79 -1.83 9.11
CA GLN A 116 -0.54 -2.32 8.54
C GLN A 116 0.47 -1.19 8.29
N ALA A 117 0.02 -0.05 7.75
CA ALA A 117 0.86 1.11 7.54
C ALA A 117 1.39 1.70 8.85
N LEU A 118 0.52 1.96 9.82
CA LEU A 118 0.89 2.59 11.09
C LEU A 118 1.72 1.67 11.99
N ALA A 119 1.47 0.36 11.95
CA ALA A 119 2.30 -0.62 12.64
C ALA A 119 3.74 -0.64 12.08
N ALA A 120 3.90 -0.57 10.75
CA ALA A 120 5.21 -0.54 10.11
C ALA A 120 5.98 0.76 10.40
N LEU A 121 5.30 1.91 10.45
CA LEU A 121 5.92 3.18 10.78
C LEU A 121 6.32 3.30 12.26
N GLY A 122 5.63 2.60 13.16
CA GLY A 122 5.88 2.63 14.60
C GLY A 122 5.42 3.92 15.28
N GLY A 123 5.39 3.92 16.62
CA GLY A 123 5.01 5.12 17.41
C GLY A 123 3.51 5.44 17.43
N HIS A 124 2.67 4.53 16.94
CA HIS A 124 1.22 4.69 16.80
C HIS A 124 0.43 3.58 17.53
N ASP A 125 0.99 3.02 18.61
CA ASP A 125 0.47 1.83 19.29
C ASP A 125 -0.99 1.98 19.76
N GLU A 126 -1.38 3.16 20.25
CA GLU A 126 -2.76 3.41 20.68
C GLU A 126 -3.75 3.40 19.51
N VAL A 127 -3.38 4.05 18.40
CA VAL A 127 -4.20 4.11 17.17
C VAL A 127 -4.35 2.71 16.59
N VAL A 128 -3.24 1.98 16.47
CA VAL A 128 -3.21 0.60 15.98
C VAL A 128 -4.03 -0.33 16.88
N GLY A 129 -3.87 -0.24 18.21
CA GLY A 129 -4.58 -1.07 19.16
C GLY A 129 -6.09 -0.93 19.06
N LYS A 130 -6.60 0.31 19.01
CA LYS A 130 -8.04 0.58 18.85
C LYS A 130 -8.59 0.02 17.53
N ALA A 131 -7.84 0.19 16.44
CA ALA A 131 -8.25 -0.31 15.14
C ALA A 131 -8.30 -1.85 15.09
N VAL A 132 -7.31 -2.52 15.69
CA VAL A 132 -7.30 -3.99 15.82
C VAL A 132 -8.48 -4.47 16.67
N ASP A 133 -8.78 -3.80 17.78
CA ASP A 133 -9.92 -4.16 18.63
C ASP A 133 -11.25 -3.96 17.90
N TRP A 134 -11.38 -2.90 17.10
CA TRP A 134 -12.53 -2.68 16.24
C TRP A 134 -12.67 -3.79 15.19
N LEU A 135 -11.59 -4.18 14.50
CA LEU A 135 -11.60 -5.27 13.53
C LEU A 135 -12.07 -6.59 14.18
N LYS A 136 -11.58 -6.93 15.37
CA LYS A 136 -12.06 -8.11 16.12
C LYS A 136 -13.54 -8.03 16.44
N SER A 137 -14.06 -6.83 16.75
CA SER A 137 -15.49 -6.64 17.02
C SER A 137 -16.38 -6.80 15.78
N ALA A 138 -15.82 -6.55 14.60
CA ALA A 138 -16.49 -6.66 13.30
C ALA A 138 -16.45 -8.07 12.68
N GLN A 139 -15.78 -9.04 13.32
CA GLN A 139 -15.65 -10.40 12.82
C GLN A 139 -17.02 -11.10 12.75
N ASN A 140 -17.27 -11.76 11.63
CA ASN A 140 -18.47 -12.56 11.41
C ASN A 140 -18.40 -13.91 12.15
N ASP A 141 -19.57 -14.52 12.34
CA ASP A 141 -19.71 -15.80 13.03
C ASP A 141 -18.90 -16.95 12.38
N ASP A 142 -18.69 -16.89 11.08
CA ASP A 142 -17.90 -17.87 10.32
C ASP A 142 -16.38 -17.66 10.43
N GLY A 143 -15.94 -16.62 11.14
CA GLY A 143 -14.54 -16.30 11.38
C GLY A 143 -13.95 -15.27 10.42
N GLY A 144 -14.69 -14.86 9.38
CA GLY A 144 -14.20 -13.93 8.37
C GLY A 144 -14.73 -12.50 8.53
N TRP A 145 -14.48 -11.68 7.52
CA TRP A 145 -14.93 -10.30 7.43
C TRP A 145 -15.49 -10.02 6.05
N GLY A 146 -16.55 -9.23 6.00
CA GLY A 146 -16.97 -8.55 4.77
C GLY A 146 -16.35 -7.16 4.68
N TYR A 147 -16.45 -6.55 3.49
CA TYR A 147 -16.01 -5.17 3.25
C TYR A 147 -16.53 -4.20 4.32
N VAL A 148 -17.85 -4.21 4.57
CA VAL A 148 -18.46 -3.45 5.68
C VAL A 148 -18.79 -4.37 6.87
N PRO A 149 -18.74 -3.88 8.12
CA PRO A 149 -19.14 -4.67 9.29
C PRO A 149 -20.54 -5.26 9.16
N GLY A 150 -20.65 -6.57 9.41
CA GLY A 150 -21.91 -7.32 9.28
C GLY A 150 -22.32 -7.67 7.85
N GLY A 151 -21.54 -7.28 6.83
CA GLY A 151 -21.68 -7.78 5.47
C GLY A 151 -21.19 -9.23 5.34
N ASP A 152 -21.52 -9.87 4.21
CA ASP A 152 -21.10 -11.24 3.92
C ASP A 152 -19.58 -11.34 3.89
N THR A 153 -19.04 -12.41 4.50
CA THR A 153 -17.62 -12.70 4.52
C THR A 153 -17.06 -12.87 3.10
N ASP A 154 -15.96 -12.18 2.81
CA ASP A 154 -15.26 -12.26 1.52
C ASP A 154 -13.75 -12.51 1.70
N THR A 155 -13.12 -13.09 0.67
CA THR A 155 -11.70 -13.50 0.73
C THR A 155 -10.76 -12.31 0.88
N ASN A 156 -11.01 -11.21 0.17
CA ASN A 156 -10.13 -10.05 0.12
C ASN A 156 -10.09 -9.33 1.47
N SER A 157 -11.25 -8.99 2.02
CA SER A 157 -11.39 -8.32 3.31
C SER A 157 -10.86 -9.20 4.45
N THR A 158 -11.19 -10.49 4.44
CA THR A 158 -10.64 -11.44 5.42
C THR A 158 -9.12 -11.51 5.36
N SER A 159 -8.53 -11.54 4.16
CA SER A 159 -7.07 -11.59 3.99
C SER A 159 -6.38 -10.29 4.41
N LEU A 160 -6.97 -9.12 4.13
CA LEU A 160 -6.46 -7.84 4.62
C LEU A 160 -6.46 -7.77 6.15
N VAL A 161 -7.53 -8.24 6.80
CA VAL A 161 -7.60 -8.28 8.27
C VAL A 161 -6.57 -9.26 8.85
N ILE A 162 -6.38 -10.43 8.24
CA ILE A 162 -5.29 -11.34 8.62
C ILE A 162 -3.94 -10.65 8.50
N GLY A 163 -3.69 -9.89 7.42
CA GLY A 163 -2.47 -9.11 7.25
C GLY A 163 -2.27 -8.04 8.32
N ALA A 164 -3.34 -7.36 8.76
CA ALA A 164 -3.32 -6.41 9.86
C ALA A 164 -2.98 -7.08 11.21
N LEU A 165 -3.53 -8.27 11.47
CA LEU A 165 -3.18 -9.06 12.65
C LEU A 165 -1.70 -9.47 12.60
N ALA A 166 -1.22 -9.96 11.45
CA ALA A 166 0.17 -10.35 11.26
C ALA A 166 1.15 -9.17 11.46
N ALA A 167 0.83 -7.99 10.92
CA ALA A 167 1.65 -6.78 11.07
C ALA A 167 1.78 -6.32 12.54
N THR A 168 0.85 -6.71 13.41
CA THR A 168 0.88 -6.42 14.85
C THR A 168 1.38 -7.59 15.69
N GLY A 169 1.89 -8.66 15.06
CA GLY A 169 2.36 -9.87 15.74
C GLY A 169 1.25 -10.75 16.31
N THR A 170 -0.02 -10.46 15.99
CA THR A 170 -1.17 -11.29 16.37
C THR A 170 -1.33 -12.43 15.37
N LYS A 171 -1.30 -13.68 15.85
CA LYS A 171 -1.58 -14.83 14.98
C LYS A 171 -3.09 -14.90 14.68
N ALA A 172 -3.43 -15.16 13.43
CA ALA A 172 -4.83 -15.26 12.99
C ALA A 172 -5.61 -16.35 13.73
N ASP A 173 -4.98 -17.50 14.02
CA ASP A 173 -5.58 -18.61 14.77
C ASP A 173 -5.94 -18.29 16.22
N ALA A 174 -5.36 -17.22 16.79
CA ALA A 174 -5.68 -16.73 18.12
C ALA A 174 -6.90 -15.80 18.16
N VAL A 175 -7.47 -15.44 17.01
CA VAL A 175 -8.63 -14.56 16.90
C VAL A 175 -9.85 -15.38 16.50
N ALA A 176 -10.68 -15.74 17.47
CA ALA A 176 -11.87 -16.55 17.22
C ALA A 176 -13.15 -15.69 17.25
N SER A 177 -14.08 -16.02 16.35
CA SER A 177 -15.43 -15.47 16.34
C SER A 177 -16.24 -15.92 17.56
N LYS A 178 -17.45 -15.37 17.70
CA LYS A 178 -18.43 -15.78 18.73
C LYS A 178 -18.87 -17.25 18.61
N LYS A 179 -18.58 -17.92 17.49
CA LYS A 179 -18.85 -19.35 17.25
C LYS A 179 -17.58 -20.18 17.15
N ASP A 180 -16.49 -19.70 17.76
CA ASP A 180 -15.20 -20.40 17.81
C ASP A 180 -14.62 -20.70 16.41
N LYS A 181 -14.89 -19.82 15.43
CA LYS A 181 -14.31 -19.90 14.09
C LYS A 181 -13.16 -18.93 13.92
N THR A 182 -12.10 -19.40 13.28
CA THR A 182 -10.90 -18.62 12.99
C THR A 182 -10.97 -17.97 11.60
N PRO A 183 -10.12 -16.99 11.29
CA PRO A 183 -10.00 -16.44 9.94
C PRO A 183 -9.64 -17.50 8.91
N GLY A 184 -8.85 -18.50 9.34
CA GLY A 184 -8.49 -19.63 8.50
C GLY A 184 -9.68 -20.53 8.15
N ASP A 185 -10.64 -20.70 9.05
CA ASP A 185 -11.87 -21.45 8.76
C ASP A 185 -12.70 -20.76 7.66
N ALA A 186 -12.81 -19.44 7.75
CA ALA A 186 -13.50 -18.63 6.73
C ALA A 186 -12.83 -18.75 5.36
N LEU A 187 -11.51 -18.54 5.28
CA LEU A 187 -10.77 -18.69 4.03
C LEU A 187 -10.87 -20.11 3.46
N LEU A 188 -10.79 -21.14 4.30
CA LEU A 188 -10.97 -22.51 3.85
C LEU A 188 -12.36 -22.72 3.23
N GLY A 189 -13.40 -22.11 3.81
CA GLY A 189 -14.77 -22.13 3.29
C GLY A 189 -14.95 -21.43 1.94
N LEU A 190 -14.08 -20.48 1.61
CA LEU A 190 -14.08 -19.75 0.33
C LEU A 190 -13.15 -20.36 -0.73
N SER A 191 -12.41 -21.41 -0.38
CA SER A 191 -11.52 -22.12 -1.31
C SER A 191 -12.29 -23.12 -2.17
N LEU A 192 -12.00 -23.12 -3.48
CA LEU A 192 -12.59 -24.04 -4.43
C LEU A 192 -11.99 -25.44 -4.27
N LYS A 193 -12.74 -26.46 -4.70
CA LYS A 193 -12.23 -27.83 -4.79
C LYS A 193 -11.20 -27.92 -5.92
N CYS A 194 -10.32 -28.90 -5.86
CA CYS A 194 -9.32 -29.11 -6.91
C CYS A 194 -9.90 -29.44 -8.29
N ALA A 195 -11.07 -30.09 -8.35
CA ALA A 195 -11.77 -30.31 -9.61
C ALA A 195 -12.16 -28.99 -10.30
N ASP A 196 -12.30 -27.92 -9.51
CA ASP A 196 -12.68 -26.58 -9.93
C ASP A 196 -11.47 -25.62 -9.89
N GLY A 197 -10.24 -26.16 -9.82
CA GLY A 197 -8.99 -25.41 -9.95
C GLY A 197 -8.32 -24.98 -8.64
N GLY A 198 -8.96 -25.12 -7.47
CA GLY A 198 -8.34 -24.83 -6.16
C GLY A 198 -8.10 -23.35 -5.86
N ALA A 199 -8.67 -22.44 -6.66
CA ALA A 199 -8.66 -21.00 -6.47
C ALA A 199 -9.45 -20.57 -5.21
N PHE A 200 -9.51 -19.26 -4.95
CA PHE A 200 -10.49 -18.69 -4.02
C PHE A 200 -11.59 -17.98 -4.79
N ALA A 201 -12.80 -18.04 -4.23
CA ALA A 201 -13.89 -17.15 -4.64
C ALA A 201 -13.80 -15.83 -3.89
N PHE A 202 -14.35 -14.76 -4.47
CA PHE A 202 -14.57 -13.51 -3.74
C PHE A 202 -15.56 -13.76 -2.60
N GLN A 203 -16.76 -14.22 -2.94
CA GLN A 203 -17.85 -14.60 -2.05
C GLN A 203 -18.62 -15.80 -2.65
N PRO A 204 -19.40 -16.55 -1.85
CA PRO A 204 -20.34 -17.51 -2.40
C PRO A 204 -21.43 -16.84 -3.22
N GLU A 205 -21.83 -17.47 -4.32
CA GLU A 205 -23.04 -17.08 -5.04
C GLU A 205 -24.30 -17.32 -4.19
N LYS A 206 -25.44 -16.78 -4.61
CA LYS A 206 -26.71 -16.92 -3.86
C LYS A 206 -27.14 -18.37 -3.65
N ASN A 207 -26.70 -19.29 -4.51
CA ASN A 207 -26.96 -20.72 -4.40
C ASN A 207 -25.90 -21.47 -3.56
N GLY A 208 -24.86 -20.77 -3.07
CA GLY A 208 -23.74 -21.31 -2.32
C GLY A 208 -22.57 -21.80 -3.17
N ASP A 209 -22.64 -21.69 -4.49
CA ASP A 209 -21.54 -22.08 -5.38
C ASP A 209 -20.38 -21.08 -5.29
N LEU A 210 -19.17 -21.57 -5.57
CA LEU A 210 -17.95 -20.79 -5.57
C LEU A 210 -17.42 -20.69 -7.00
N THR A 211 -17.11 -19.48 -7.43
CA THR A 211 -16.49 -19.20 -8.73
C THR A 211 -15.09 -18.65 -8.50
N ALA A 212 -14.11 -19.17 -9.25
CA ALA A 212 -12.74 -18.68 -9.16
C ALA A 212 -12.68 -17.18 -9.43
N ASN A 213 -11.90 -16.47 -8.62
CA ASN A 213 -11.61 -15.06 -8.80
C ASN A 213 -10.14 -14.82 -8.48
N GLU A 214 -9.40 -14.24 -9.41
CA GLU A 214 -7.95 -14.23 -9.42
C GLU A 214 -7.38 -13.19 -8.44
N ASP A 215 -8.07 -12.07 -8.27
CA ASP A 215 -7.79 -11.08 -7.23
C ASP A 215 -8.01 -11.69 -5.83
N ALA A 216 -9.19 -12.27 -5.60
CA ALA A 216 -9.50 -13.01 -4.38
C ALA A 216 -8.51 -14.16 -4.14
N THR A 217 -8.04 -14.82 -5.20
CA THR A 217 -7.04 -15.88 -5.09
C THR A 217 -5.69 -15.32 -4.63
N ALA A 218 -5.23 -14.20 -5.18
CA ALA A 218 -4.00 -13.55 -4.72
C ALA A 218 -4.11 -13.13 -3.25
N ALA A 219 -5.22 -12.50 -2.86
CA ALA A 219 -5.49 -12.13 -1.47
C ALA A 219 -5.55 -13.36 -0.56
N GLY A 220 -6.30 -14.39 -0.94
CA GLY A 220 -6.48 -15.64 -0.19
C GLY A 220 -5.17 -16.41 0.00
N VAL A 221 -4.24 -16.35 -0.96
CA VAL A 221 -2.88 -16.88 -0.79
C VAL A 221 -2.15 -16.15 0.35
N LEU A 222 -2.14 -14.81 0.34
CA LEU A 222 -1.50 -14.03 1.41
C LEU A 222 -2.18 -14.27 2.76
N GLY A 223 -3.51 -14.26 2.81
CA GLY A 223 -4.29 -14.51 4.01
C GLY A 223 -4.07 -15.92 4.58
N GLY A 224 -4.08 -16.95 3.74
CA GLY A 224 -3.85 -18.33 4.18
C GLY A 224 -2.42 -18.60 4.63
N LEU A 225 -1.45 -17.80 4.17
CA LEU A 225 -0.07 -17.81 4.67
C LEU A 225 0.12 -16.96 5.93
N GLY A 226 -0.87 -16.16 6.32
CA GLY A 226 -0.75 -15.22 7.44
C GLY A 226 0.16 -14.04 7.14
N SER A 227 0.26 -13.64 5.87
CA SER A 227 1.15 -12.57 5.42
C SER A 227 0.50 -11.19 5.52
N SER A 228 1.30 -10.18 5.89
CA SER A 228 0.94 -8.76 5.73
C SER A 228 1.17 -8.30 4.29
N LEU A 229 0.78 -7.06 3.97
CA LEU A 229 1.07 -6.38 2.70
C LEU A 229 2.58 -6.13 2.51
N VAL A 230 3.37 -6.11 3.57
CA VAL A 230 4.84 -6.19 3.49
C VAL A 230 5.23 -7.65 3.41
N VAL A 231 5.24 -8.17 2.18
CA VAL A 231 5.48 -9.59 1.91
C VAL A 231 6.97 -9.87 1.87
N THR A 232 7.37 -10.92 2.59
CA THR A 232 8.68 -11.56 2.43
C THR A 232 8.55 -12.80 1.55
N LYS A 233 9.58 -13.10 0.77
CA LYS A 233 9.67 -14.36 0.01
C LYS A 233 9.53 -15.57 0.94
N GLY A 234 8.63 -16.49 0.59
CA GLY A 234 8.47 -17.77 1.27
C GLY A 234 9.55 -18.79 0.92
N ASP A 235 9.62 -19.87 1.71
CA ASP A 235 10.49 -21.01 1.41
C ASP A 235 10.17 -21.60 0.05
N SER A 236 11.21 -22.08 -0.66
CA SER A 236 11.07 -22.63 -2.01
C SER A 236 10.01 -23.74 -2.03
N ALA A 237 9.01 -23.57 -2.88
CA ALA A 237 7.95 -24.55 -3.09
C ALA A 237 8.00 -25.05 -4.55
N GLU A 238 7.81 -26.35 -4.74
CA GLU A 238 7.72 -26.98 -6.06
C GLU A 238 6.29 -27.41 -6.39
N ARG A 239 5.36 -27.28 -5.44
CA ARG A 239 4.01 -27.82 -5.60
C ARG A 239 3.16 -26.94 -6.50
N THR A 240 2.87 -27.45 -7.69
CA THR A 240 1.99 -26.84 -8.69
C THR A 240 0.67 -27.60 -8.87
N ALA A 241 0.47 -28.70 -8.14
CA ALA A 241 -0.76 -29.49 -8.19
C ALA A 241 -1.67 -29.19 -6.98
N CYS A 242 -2.97 -29.09 -7.25
CA CYS A 242 -3.97 -28.93 -6.20
C CYS A 242 -4.19 -30.25 -5.43
N GLU A 243 -4.35 -30.16 -4.11
CA GLU A 243 -4.77 -31.26 -3.24
C GLU A 243 -5.91 -30.81 -2.32
N LYS A 244 -6.65 -31.74 -1.74
CA LYS A 244 -7.72 -31.40 -0.78
C LYS A 244 -7.12 -30.62 0.40
N PRO A 245 -7.50 -29.34 0.61
CA PRO A 245 -6.90 -28.54 1.68
C PRO A 245 -7.42 -29.00 3.04
N ALA A 246 -6.50 -29.14 3.99
CA ALA A 246 -6.82 -29.44 5.40
C ALA A 246 -7.03 -28.17 6.23
N ASP A 247 -6.41 -27.07 5.81
CA ASP A 247 -6.42 -25.76 6.47
C ASP A 247 -6.24 -24.63 5.43
N ALA A 248 -6.27 -23.38 5.90
CA ALA A 248 -6.08 -22.21 5.05
C ALA A 248 -4.71 -22.14 4.38
N ARG A 249 -3.66 -22.69 5.00
CA ARG A 249 -2.31 -22.72 4.42
C ARG A 249 -2.24 -23.68 3.23
N ALA A 250 -2.87 -24.84 3.34
CA ALA A 250 -3.02 -25.77 2.24
C ALA A 250 -3.91 -25.19 1.12
N ALA A 251 -4.96 -24.44 1.47
CA ALA A 251 -5.77 -23.71 0.48
C ALA A 251 -4.96 -22.62 -0.24
N ALA A 252 -4.11 -21.87 0.47
CA ALA A 252 -3.18 -20.92 -0.14
C ALA A 252 -2.20 -21.59 -1.11
N ALA A 253 -1.67 -22.77 -0.78
CA ALA A 253 -0.83 -23.52 -1.73
C ALA A 253 -1.58 -23.88 -3.03
N ASN A 254 -2.86 -24.24 -2.93
CA ASN A 254 -3.71 -24.49 -4.10
C ASN A 254 -3.96 -23.21 -4.91
N GLY A 255 -4.28 -22.10 -4.24
CA GLY A 255 -4.49 -20.81 -4.89
C GLY A 255 -3.24 -20.31 -5.62
N ALA A 256 -2.06 -20.49 -5.02
CA ALA A 256 -0.79 -20.13 -5.65
C ALA A 256 -0.50 -21.00 -6.89
N ALA A 257 -0.78 -22.30 -6.82
CA ALA A 257 -0.69 -23.21 -7.96
C ALA A 257 -1.67 -22.82 -9.09
N HIS A 258 -2.89 -22.41 -8.73
CA HIS A 258 -3.88 -21.90 -9.67
C HIS A 258 -3.38 -20.65 -10.40
N LEU A 259 -2.93 -19.63 -9.66
CA LEU A 259 -2.37 -18.41 -10.23
C LEU A 259 -1.19 -18.68 -11.16
N ALA A 260 -0.28 -19.58 -10.76
CA ALA A 260 0.83 -20.00 -11.60
C ALA A 260 0.31 -20.53 -12.96
N GLY A 261 -0.67 -21.42 -12.95
CA GLY A 261 -1.27 -21.98 -14.16
C GLY A 261 -1.96 -20.93 -15.05
N VAL A 262 -2.70 -19.98 -14.47
CA VAL A 262 -3.36 -18.90 -15.25
C VAL A 262 -2.31 -17.98 -15.90
N LEU A 263 -1.23 -17.65 -15.18
CA LEU A 263 -0.18 -16.74 -15.64
C LEU A 263 0.77 -17.36 -16.68
N GLU A 264 0.84 -18.69 -16.79
CA GLU A 264 1.74 -19.38 -17.72
C GLU A 264 1.57 -18.92 -19.17
N LYS A 265 0.33 -18.66 -19.60
CA LYS A 265 0.01 -18.34 -20.99
C LYS A 265 0.51 -16.96 -21.41
N ASP A 266 0.03 -15.92 -20.73
CA ASP A 266 0.23 -14.53 -21.19
C ASP A 266 1.19 -13.75 -20.29
N GLY A 267 1.51 -14.26 -19.09
CA GLY A 267 2.35 -13.55 -18.12
C GLY A 267 1.61 -12.38 -17.46
N HIS A 268 0.30 -12.32 -17.57
CA HIS A 268 -0.53 -11.37 -16.85
C HIS A 268 -1.92 -11.96 -16.67
N LEU A 269 -2.65 -11.46 -15.68
CA LEU A 269 -4.07 -11.68 -15.55
C LEU A 269 -4.83 -10.80 -16.54
N THR A 270 -6.06 -11.20 -16.83
CA THR A 270 -6.95 -10.49 -17.76
C THR A 270 -8.22 -10.14 -17.02
N SER A 271 -8.64 -8.89 -17.12
CA SER A 271 -9.97 -8.46 -16.66
C SER A 271 -10.94 -8.48 -17.84
N ALA A 272 -12.15 -8.97 -17.58
CA ALA A 272 -13.24 -8.98 -18.54
C ALA A 272 -14.45 -8.31 -17.87
N MET A 273 -14.60 -7.00 -18.05
CA MET A 273 -15.82 -6.34 -17.60
C MET A 273 -17.01 -6.80 -18.46
N PRO A 274 -18.22 -6.99 -17.88
CA PRO A 274 -19.40 -7.34 -18.65
C PRO A 274 -19.64 -6.37 -19.81
N GLY A 275 -19.53 -6.86 -21.05
CA GLY A 275 -19.74 -6.06 -22.27
C GLY A 275 -18.52 -5.31 -22.79
N ALA A 276 -17.34 -5.48 -22.18
CA ALA A 276 -16.06 -4.98 -22.70
C ALA A 276 -15.20 -6.11 -23.28
N GLU A 277 -14.22 -5.75 -24.11
CA GLU A 277 -13.17 -6.70 -24.52
C GLU A 277 -12.24 -6.98 -23.35
N ASP A 278 -11.74 -8.21 -23.30
CA ASP A 278 -10.68 -8.65 -22.39
C ASP A 278 -9.46 -7.72 -22.48
N GLN A 279 -8.99 -7.22 -21.34
CA GLN A 279 -7.79 -6.38 -21.26
C GLN A 279 -6.83 -6.89 -20.18
N PRO A 280 -5.51 -6.69 -20.36
CA PRO A 280 -4.54 -7.00 -19.31
C PRO A 280 -4.84 -6.24 -18.01
N ASP A 281 -4.84 -6.98 -16.90
CA ASP A 281 -5.05 -6.43 -15.58
C ASP A 281 -3.71 -6.27 -14.85
N THR A 282 -3.19 -5.05 -14.82
CA THR A 282 -1.86 -4.79 -14.25
C THR A 282 -1.84 -4.90 -12.73
N GLY A 283 -2.89 -4.43 -12.06
CA GLY A 283 -2.99 -4.42 -10.60
C GLY A 283 -3.08 -5.84 -10.06
N ASN A 284 -4.04 -6.63 -10.57
CA ASN A 284 -4.20 -8.02 -10.13
C ASN A 284 -2.98 -8.88 -10.52
N THR A 285 -2.29 -8.56 -11.62
CA THR A 285 -1.01 -9.22 -11.94
C THR A 285 0.07 -8.92 -10.89
N ALA A 286 0.14 -7.70 -10.37
CA ALA A 286 1.07 -7.33 -9.29
C ALA A 286 0.76 -8.08 -7.99
N ASP A 287 -0.51 -8.21 -7.62
CA ASP A 287 -0.93 -8.98 -6.46
C ASP A 287 -0.63 -10.47 -6.64
N ALA A 288 -0.90 -11.03 -7.83
CA ALA A 288 -0.60 -12.43 -8.12
C ALA A 288 0.90 -12.73 -8.07
N VAL A 289 1.76 -11.84 -8.60
CA VAL A 289 3.23 -11.97 -8.48
C VAL A 289 3.65 -11.95 -7.01
N THR A 290 3.09 -11.03 -6.23
CA THR A 290 3.37 -10.90 -4.80
C THR A 290 2.95 -12.18 -4.04
N ALA A 291 1.77 -12.72 -4.33
CA ALA A 291 1.25 -13.96 -3.78
C ALA A 291 2.12 -15.18 -4.13
N LEU A 292 2.57 -15.30 -5.39
CA LEU A 292 3.48 -16.37 -5.82
C LEU A 292 4.82 -16.32 -5.06
N TYR A 293 5.36 -15.12 -4.83
CA TYR A 293 6.59 -14.96 -4.03
C TYR A 293 6.37 -15.31 -2.55
N ALA A 294 5.24 -14.91 -1.96
CA ALA A 294 4.87 -15.32 -0.61
C ALA A 294 4.76 -16.85 -0.48
N ALA A 295 4.21 -17.50 -1.50
CA ALA A 295 4.07 -18.96 -1.57
C ALA A 295 5.36 -19.70 -1.96
N GLY A 296 6.44 -18.99 -2.27
CA GLY A 296 7.72 -19.60 -2.67
C GLY A 296 7.79 -20.10 -4.12
N LEU A 297 6.77 -19.82 -4.94
CA LEU A 297 6.71 -20.19 -6.37
C LEU A 297 7.42 -19.15 -7.25
N THR A 298 8.68 -18.82 -6.93
CA THR A 298 9.40 -17.71 -7.58
C THR A 298 9.69 -17.94 -9.06
N ASP A 299 9.80 -19.20 -9.50
CA ASP A 299 10.00 -19.51 -10.93
C ASP A 299 8.76 -19.21 -11.77
N ALA A 300 7.56 -19.54 -11.27
CA ALA A 300 6.30 -19.21 -11.93
C ALA A 300 6.09 -17.68 -12.03
N ALA A 301 6.60 -16.93 -11.05
CA ALA A 301 6.48 -15.48 -11.00
C ALA A 301 7.43 -14.73 -11.97
N LYS A 302 8.45 -15.38 -12.56
CA LYS A 302 9.44 -14.70 -13.42
C LYS A 302 8.83 -14.04 -14.65
N LYS A 303 7.99 -14.77 -15.38
CA LYS A 303 7.33 -14.28 -16.60
C LYS A 303 6.40 -13.09 -16.28
N PRO A 304 5.50 -13.17 -15.29
CA PRO A 304 4.64 -12.03 -14.97
C PRO A 304 5.37 -10.85 -14.34
N LEU A 305 6.44 -11.08 -13.56
CA LEU A 305 7.29 -9.99 -13.08
C LEU A 305 7.94 -9.23 -14.24
N ALA A 306 8.50 -9.92 -15.24
CA ALA A 306 9.08 -9.28 -16.42
C ALA A 306 8.02 -8.50 -17.24
N TRP A 307 6.76 -8.98 -17.25
CA TRP A 307 5.65 -8.24 -17.85
C TRP A 307 5.31 -6.98 -17.05
N LEU A 308 5.31 -7.05 -15.72
CA LEU A 308 5.09 -5.88 -14.84
C LEU A 308 6.20 -4.84 -15.00
N GLU A 309 7.47 -5.24 -15.08
CA GLU A 309 8.57 -4.30 -15.32
C GLU A 309 8.36 -3.51 -16.62
N LYS A 310 7.81 -4.16 -17.65
CA LYS A 310 7.55 -3.52 -18.94
C LYS A 310 6.31 -2.62 -18.94
N ASN A 311 5.21 -3.03 -18.30
CA ASN A 311 3.90 -2.38 -18.45
C ASN A 311 3.46 -1.60 -17.20
N GLY A 312 3.91 -2.03 -16.02
CA GLY A 312 3.56 -1.48 -14.71
C GLY A 312 3.80 0.03 -14.59
N PRO A 313 4.99 0.56 -14.92
CA PRO A 313 5.27 1.99 -14.75
C PRO A 313 4.30 2.92 -15.50
N ALA A 314 3.89 2.54 -16.72
CA ALA A 314 2.94 3.32 -17.51
C ALA A 314 1.55 3.29 -16.87
N TRP A 315 1.11 2.11 -16.42
CA TRP A 315 -0.14 1.95 -15.69
C TRP A 315 -0.14 2.73 -14.37
N ALA A 316 0.93 2.65 -13.57
CA ALA A 316 1.00 3.36 -12.28
C ALA A 316 0.94 4.88 -12.46
N LYS A 317 1.58 5.41 -13.50
CA LYS A 317 1.48 6.83 -13.86
C LYS A 317 0.05 7.27 -14.15
N GLN A 318 -0.75 6.41 -14.77
CA GLN A 318 -2.15 6.69 -15.08
C GLN A 318 -3.08 6.47 -13.88
N SER A 319 -2.80 5.44 -13.07
CA SER A 319 -3.69 4.95 -12.02
C SER A 319 -3.43 5.59 -10.65
N GLY A 320 -2.36 6.36 -10.49
CA GLY A 320 -2.13 7.20 -9.32
C GLY A 320 -1.41 6.51 -8.15
N PRO A 321 -1.49 7.06 -6.92
CA PRO A 321 -0.62 6.70 -5.81
C PRO A 321 -0.71 5.23 -5.38
N SER A 322 -1.90 4.64 -5.33
CA SER A 322 -2.07 3.23 -4.95
C SER A 322 -1.36 2.30 -5.92
N ALA A 323 -1.39 2.62 -7.22
CA ALA A 323 -0.73 1.83 -8.25
C ALA A 323 0.80 1.91 -8.16
N TRP A 324 1.35 3.11 -7.89
CA TRP A 324 2.78 3.25 -7.59
C TRP A 324 3.16 2.46 -6.34
N ALA A 325 2.39 2.59 -5.26
CA ALA A 325 2.63 1.91 -4.00
C ALA A 325 2.59 0.38 -4.18
N GLN A 326 1.62 -0.14 -4.92
CA GLN A 326 1.50 -1.57 -5.21
C GLN A 326 2.74 -2.10 -5.93
N LEU A 327 3.24 -1.41 -6.97
CA LEU A 327 4.46 -1.83 -7.65
C LEU A 327 5.71 -1.75 -6.75
N VAL A 328 5.79 -0.76 -5.85
CA VAL A 328 6.88 -0.69 -4.85
C VAL A 328 6.82 -1.88 -3.89
N LEU A 329 5.62 -2.26 -3.43
CA LEU A 329 5.43 -3.43 -2.57
C LEU A 329 5.73 -4.74 -3.30
N THR A 330 5.36 -4.87 -4.58
CA THR A 330 5.77 -6.00 -5.43
C THR A 330 7.28 -6.04 -5.62
N ALA A 331 7.93 -4.90 -5.86
CA ALA A 331 9.39 -4.83 -5.96
C ALA A 331 10.07 -5.28 -4.64
N HIS A 332 9.54 -4.83 -3.50
CA HIS A 332 9.98 -5.29 -2.18
C HIS A 332 9.86 -6.81 -2.02
N ALA A 333 8.69 -7.39 -2.31
CA ALA A 333 8.44 -8.83 -2.18
C ALA A 333 9.34 -9.68 -3.09
N THR A 334 9.63 -9.15 -4.29
CA THR A 334 10.42 -9.85 -5.32
C THR A 334 11.93 -9.63 -5.17
N GLY A 335 12.34 -8.64 -4.38
CA GLY A 335 13.73 -8.21 -4.25
C GLY A 335 14.25 -7.44 -5.46
N THR A 336 13.38 -6.96 -6.36
CA THR A 336 13.80 -6.04 -7.43
C THR A 336 13.97 -4.63 -6.87
N ASP A 337 14.82 -3.82 -7.51
CA ASP A 337 15.05 -2.45 -7.08
C ASP A 337 13.86 -1.55 -7.46
N PRO A 338 13.07 -1.01 -6.50
CA PRO A 338 11.95 -0.14 -6.82
C PRO A 338 12.38 1.21 -7.44
N ARG A 339 13.67 1.57 -7.36
CA ARG A 339 14.21 2.80 -8.00
C ARG A 339 14.66 2.56 -9.44
N ALA A 340 14.67 1.31 -9.91
CA ALA A 340 15.07 0.94 -11.26
C ALA A 340 14.11 -0.08 -11.91
N PHE A 341 12.88 -0.20 -11.42
CA PHE A 341 11.89 -1.19 -11.86
C PHE A 341 11.50 -0.96 -13.32
N GLY A 342 11.91 -1.86 -14.21
CA GLY A 342 11.74 -1.67 -15.65
C GLY A 342 12.40 -0.38 -16.19
N GLY A 343 13.42 0.13 -15.51
CA GLY A 343 14.06 1.42 -15.81
C GLY A 343 13.30 2.65 -15.30
N THR A 344 12.29 2.49 -14.45
CA THR A 344 11.56 3.59 -13.82
C THR A 344 11.78 3.62 -12.31
N ASP A 345 11.95 4.82 -11.76
CA ASP A 345 11.98 5.04 -10.31
C ASP A 345 10.53 5.13 -9.77
N LEU A 346 10.02 4.01 -9.28
CA LEU A 346 8.66 3.92 -8.71
C LEU A 346 8.52 4.76 -7.44
N VAL A 347 9.60 4.86 -6.66
CA VAL A 347 9.62 5.58 -5.38
C VAL A 347 9.51 7.08 -5.64
N ALA A 348 10.27 7.60 -6.61
CA ALA A 348 10.13 8.99 -7.07
C ALA A 348 8.74 9.24 -7.67
N GLY A 349 8.21 8.29 -8.45
CA GLY A 349 6.85 8.34 -9.00
C GLY A 349 5.79 8.50 -7.92
N LEU A 350 5.82 7.65 -6.88
CA LEU A 350 4.93 7.73 -5.73
C LEU A 350 5.10 9.06 -4.98
N ASN A 351 6.33 9.45 -4.65
CA ASN A 351 6.62 10.65 -3.88
C ASN A 351 6.15 11.93 -4.58
N ALA A 352 6.18 11.95 -5.92
CA ALA A 352 5.70 13.08 -6.71
C ALA A 352 4.17 13.27 -6.63
N THR A 353 3.42 12.26 -6.17
CA THR A 353 1.95 12.33 -6.04
C THR A 353 1.47 12.90 -4.70
N GLY A 354 2.38 13.20 -3.78
CA GLY A 354 2.03 13.60 -2.43
C GLY A 354 2.97 14.63 -1.83
N PRO A 355 2.88 14.85 -0.52
CA PRO A 355 3.79 15.76 0.16
C PRO A 355 5.23 15.24 0.13
N ALA A 356 6.18 16.17 0.04
CA ALA A 356 7.61 15.83 0.08
C ALA A 356 7.91 15.03 1.37
N PRO A 357 8.50 13.82 1.26
CA PRO A 357 8.91 13.05 2.42
C PRO A 357 9.97 13.80 3.23
N LYS A 358 10.19 13.37 4.48
CA LYS A 358 11.33 13.90 5.23
C LYS A 358 12.60 13.55 4.46
N SER A 359 13.55 14.49 4.42
CA SER A 359 14.81 14.28 3.72
C SER A 359 15.43 12.98 4.22
N THR A 360 15.52 11.98 3.35
CA THR A 360 16.35 10.82 3.59
C THR A 360 17.74 11.35 3.94
N GLU A 361 18.30 11.00 5.10
CA GLU A 361 19.75 11.10 5.26
C GLU A 361 20.33 10.30 4.10
N GLN A 362 20.80 11.02 3.09
CA GLN A 362 21.52 10.43 1.99
C GLN A 362 22.75 9.78 2.64
N THR A 363 22.93 8.48 2.43
CA THR A 363 24.28 7.92 2.53
C THR A 363 25.17 8.86 1.72
N PRO A 364 26.21 9.48 2.32
CA PRO A 364 26.98 10.50 1.66
C PRO A 364 27.46 9.97 0.31
N SER A 365 27.21 10.72 -0.76
CA SER A 365 27.77 10.36 -2.06
C SER A 365 29.30 10.38 -1.95
N ALA A 366 30.01 9.68 -2.82
CA ALA A 366 31.48 9.72 -2.83
C ALA A 366 32.06 11.15 -3.03
N GLN A 367 31.23 12.13 -3.38
CA GLN A 367 31.59 13.56 -3.36
C GLN A 367 31.51 14.18 -1.96
N ASP A 368 30.56 13.78 -1.12
CA ASP A 368 30.42 14.27 0.26
C ASP A 368 31.48 13.67 1.19
N SER A 369 31.91 12.43 0.93
CA SER A 369 33.02 11.78 1.65
C SER A 369 34.39 12.44 1.37
N ALA A 370 34.52 13.19 0.28
CA ALA A 370 35.72 13.98 0.00
C ALA A 370 35.71 15.33 0.75
N GLU A 371 34.52 15.83 1.12
CA GLU A 371 34.35 17.10 1.83
C GLU A 371 34.37 16.89 3.36
N GLN A 372 33.88 15.75 3.87
CA GLN A 372 33.93 15.40 5.30
C GLN A 372 35.27 14.80 5.77
N ALA A 373 36.08 14.22 4.87
CA ALA A 373 37.42 13.73 5.24
C ALA A 373 38.44 14.87 5.48
N ALA A 374 38.05 16.12 5.28
CA ALA A 374 38.89 17.29 5.53
C ALA A 374 38.74 17.86 6.96
N ASP A 375 37.76 17.41 7.73
CA ASP A 375 37.30 18.11 8.94
C ASP A 375 37.24 17.24 10.21
N GLU A 376 38.19 16.34 10.46
CA GLU A 376 38.48 15.89 11.84
C GLU A 376 39.99 15.65 12.06
N ASP A 377 40.69 16.70 12.53
CA ASP A 377 41.63 16.63 13.66
C ASP A 377 42.26 18.02 13.96
N GLY A 378 41.90 18.63 15.10
CA GLY A 378 42.71 19.67 15.77
C GLY A 378 42.03 21.05 16.01
N PRO A 379 42.36 21.74 17.12
CA PRO A 379 41.51 22.76 17.73
C PRO A 379 41.45 24.08 16.94
N GLN A 380 40.23 24.62 16.91
CA GLN A 380 39.80 25.85 16.23
C GLN A 380 40.67 27.07 16.56
N ILE A 381 41.38 27.57 15.55
CA ILE A 381 41.83 28.96 15.48
C ILE A 381 41.08 29.62 14.33
N SER A 382 40.12 30.48 14.67
CA SER A 382 39.27 31.21 13.74
C SER A 382 40.09 31.94 12.66
N VAL A 383 39.78 31.61 11.39
CA VAL A 383 40.37 32.16 10.15
C VAL A 383 40.30 33.69 10.07
N TRP A 384 39.43 34.33 10.86
CA TRP A 384 39.34 35.79 10.95
C TRP A 384 40.53 36.46 11.66
N TRP A 385 41.37 35.71 12.40
CA TRP A 385 42.61 36.25 12.97
C TRP A 385 43.80 36.24 11.99
N ILE A 386 43.82 35.32 11.03
CA ILE A 386 44.96 35.14 10.11
C ILE A 386 45.02 36.25 9.06
N VAL A 387 43.86 36.77 8.63
CA VAL A 387 43.81 37.90 7.68
C VAL A 387 44.21 39.23 8.35
N GLY A 388 44.01 39.38 9.66
CA GLY A 388 44.40 40.57 10.42
C GLY A 388 45.87 40.64 10.82
N VAL A 389 46.52 39.50 11.07
CA VAL A 389 47.95 39.45 11.46
C VAL A 389 48.89 39.37 10.25
N GLY A 390 48.43 38.78 9.13
CA GLY A 390 49.19 38.71 7.87
C GLY A 390 49.48 40.07 7.23
N LEU A 391 48.64 41.09 7.48
CA LEU A 391 48.84 42.45 6.98
C LEU A 391 49.79 43.31 7.83
N LEU A 392 50.16 42.87 9.05
CA LEU A 392 51.13 43.57 9.91
C LEU A 392 52.55 42.95 9.86
N VAL A 393 52.69 41.68 9.48
CA VAL A 393 54.01 41.03 9.30
C VAL A 393 54.58 41.25 7.88
N GLY A 394 53.72 41.46 6.87
CA GLY A 394 54.13 41.79 5.50
C GLY A 394 54.77 43.17 5.32
N ALA A 395 54.50 44.13 6.20
CA ALA A 395 55.10 45.47 6.15
C ALA A 395 56.48 45.55 6.86
N GLY A 396 56.81 44.61 7.74
CA GLY A 396 58.08 44.59 8.49
C GLY A 396 59.23 43.85 7.79
N VAL A 397 58.93 42.79 7.03
CA VAL A 397 59.96 41.97 6.35
C VAL A 397 60.45 42.64 5.05
N GLY A 398 59.62 43.44 4.39
CA GLY A 398 60.01 44.21 3.20
C GLY A 398 61.04 45.31 3.46
N LEU A 399 61.11 45.86 4.68
CA LEU A 399 62.07 46.94 5.01
C LEU A 399 63.46 46.43 5.43
N MET A 400 63.58 45.19 5.90
CA MET A 400 64.87 44.61 6.34
C MET A 400 65.68 43.92 5.22
N ILE A 401 65.05 43.57 4.09
CA ILE A 401 65.75 42.98 2.93
C ILE A 401 66.30 44.08 1.99
N SER A 402 65.74 45.30 2.01
CA SER A 402 66.22 46.42 1.19
C SER A 402 67.50 47.10 1.72
N LEU A 403 67.81 46.96 3.03
CA LEU A 403 68.98 47.60 3.66
C LEU A 403 70.23 46.70 3.76
N ARG A 404 70.14 45.39 3.51
CA ARG A 404 71.30 44.47 3.52
C ARG A 404 72.03 44.33 2.18
N ASN A 405 71.51 44.92 1.09
CA ASN A 405 72.09 44.78 -0.26
C ASN A 405 72.89 46.00 -0.74
N LYS A 406 73.22 46.96 0.14
CA LYS A 406 73.96 48.19 -0.21
C LYS A 406 75.36 48.35 0.41
N SER A 407 75.90 47.37 1.13
CA SER A 407 77.22 47.49 1.79
C SER A 407 78.30 46.51 1.28
N GLY A 408 78.24 46.09 0.01
CA GLY A 408 79.19 45.13 -0.59
C GLY A 408 79.91 45.61 -1.85
N ARG A 409 80.08 46.93 -2.05
CA ARG A 409 80.83 47.48 -3.19
C ARG A 409 81.53 48.79 -2.85
N LYS A 410 82.70 48.69 -2.22
CA LYS A 410 83.98 49.30 -2.65
C LYS A 410 85.08 48.88 -1.69
#